data_AF-A0A0L0SVY6-F1
#
_entry.id   AF-A0A0L0SVY6-F1
#
_cell.length_a   1.000
_cell.length_b   1.000
_cell.length_c   1.000
_cell.angle_alpha   90.00
_cell.angle_beta   90.00
_cell.angle_gamma   90.00
#
_symmetry.space_group_name_H-M   'P 1'
#
loop_
_entity.id
_entity.type
_entity.pdbx_description
1 polymer ?
#
loop_
_entity_poly.entity_id
_entity_poly.type
_entity_poly.pdbx_seq_one_letter_code
_entity_poly.pdbx_strand_id
1 'polypeptide(L)'
;MSHEEHLRIALEKKDVGNNYFKANDINQAMRAYHEAILYLRTMVPRPKKNGDGVSESAAARSATAVPPAILAEATTNLIAVYSNLAACHTKTEKWNRVIDCCNKALDYDPDHVRFAVELVATSTLAAPC
;
A
#
# COMPACT_ATOMS: atom_id res chain seq x y z
N MET A 1 3.48 -9.01 -20.51
CA MET A 1 3.37 -7.58 -20.19
C MET A 1 4.71 -7.11 -19.64
N SER A 2 5.24 -5.96 -20.08
CA SER A 2 6.51 -5.40 -19.59
C SER A 2 6.37 -4.89 -18.15
N HIS A 3 7.48 -4.74 -17.42
CA HIS A 3 7.48 -4.16 -16.07
C HIS A 3 6.96 -2.71 -16.07
N GLU A 4 7.29 -1.94 -17.11
CA GLU A 4 6.82 -0.56 -17.29
C GLU A 4 5.30 -0.50 -17.47
N GLU A 5 4.72 -1.47 -18.18
CA GLU A 5 3.28 -1.52 -18.40
C GLU A 5 2.52 -1.82 -17.10
N HIS A 6 3.05 -2.71 -16.26
CA HIS A 6 2.46 -2.97 -14.94
C HIS A 6 2.49 -1.71 -14.05
N LEU A 7 3.59 -0.96 -14.08
CA LEU A 7 3.71 0.30 -13.34
C LEU A 7 2.69 1.33 -13.85
N ARG A 8 2.55 1.46 -15.18
CA ARG A 8 1.58 2.36 -15.79
C ARG A 8 0.14 2.01 -15.39
N ILE A 9 -0.24 0.73 -15.46
CA ILE A 9 -1.58 0.28 -15.04
C ILE A 9 -1.81 0.56 -13.55
N ALA A 10 -0.81 0.30 -12.71
CA ALA A 10 -0.91 0.59 -11.27
C ALA A 10 -1.15 2.07 -10.98
N LEU A 11 -0.45 2.96 -11.70
CA LEU A 11 -0.63 4.41 -11.58
C LEU A 11 -2.02 4.85 -12.03
N GLU A 12 -2.50 4.32 -13.15
CA GLU A 12 -3.85 4.61 -13.64
C GLU A 12 -4.91 4.19 -12.60
N LYS A 13 -4.76 3.00 -12.01
CA LYS A 13 -5.66 2.52 -10.95
C LYS A 13 -5.60 3.37 -9.69
N LYS A 14 -4.41 3.85 -9.31
CA LYS A 14 -4.25 4.83 -8.22
C LYS A 14 -5.02 6.12 -8.52
N ASP A 15 -4.92 6.66 -9.73
CA ASP A 15 -5.60 7.91 -10.10
C ASP A 15 -7.11 7.74 -10.19
N VAL A 16 -7.58 6.60 -10.68
CA VAL A 16 -9.00 6.21 -10.61
C VAL A 16 -9.47 6.18 -9.15
N GLY A 17 -8.67 5.59 -8.25
CA GLY A 17 -8.95 5.60 -6.81
C GLY A 17 -9.00 7.01 -6.22
N ASN A 18 -8.08 7.89 -6.61
CA ASN A 18 -8.06 9.29 -6.19
C ASN A 18 -9.32 10.03 -6.64
N ASN A 19 -9.79 9.77 -7.87
CA ASN A 19 -11.02 10.37 -8.39
C ASN A 19 -12.25 9.91 -7.61
N TYR A 20 -12.36 8.61 -7.30
CA TYR A 20 -13.44 8.11 -6.45
C TYR A 20 -13.36 8.66 -5.01
N PHE A 21 -12.15 8.82 -4.47
CA PHE A 21 -11.97 9.41 -3.14
C PHE A 21 -12.44 10.87 -3.10
N LYS A 22 -12.17 11.64 -4.15
CA LYS A 22 -12.70 13.02 -4.33
C LYS A 22 -14.21 13.03 -4.51
N ALA A 23 -14.78 12.06 -5.22
CA ALA A 23 -16.22 11.87 -5.37
C ALA A 23 -16.91 11.36 -4.09
N ASN A 24 -16.16 11.16 -3.00
CA ASN A 24 -16.62 10.60 -1.73
C ASN A 24 -17.14 9.14 -1.82
N ASP A 25 -16.85 8.46 -2.93
CA ASP A 25 -17.16 7.06 -3.17
C ASP A 25 -16.05 6.16 -2.61
N ILE A 26 -15.98 6.08 -1.27
CA ILE A 26 -14.87 5.42 -0.56
C ILE A 26 -14.76 3.94 -0.90
N ASN A 27 -15.90 3.24 -1.09
CA ASN A 27 -15.89 1.81 -1.42
C ASN A 27 -15.26 1.52 -2.79
N GLN A 28 -15.55 2.34 -3.79
CA GLN A 28 -14.94 2.19 -5.13
C GLN A 28 -13.48 2.63 -5.12
N ALA A 29 -13.16 3.71 -4.39
CA ALA A 29 -11.78 4.13 -4.19
C ALA A 29 -10.92 3.01 -3.61
N MET A 30 -11.40 2.34 -2.55
CA MET A 30 -10.72 1.19 -1.95
C MET A 30 -10.51 0.06 -2.96
N ARG A 31 -11.51 -0.27 -3.80
CA ARG A 31 -11.35 -1.32 -4.82
C ARG A 31 -10.26 -0.97 -5.83
N ALA A 32 -10.27 0.25 -6.35
CA ALA A 32 -9.26 0.73 -7.30
C ALA A 32 -7.84 0.71 -6.70
N TYR A 33 -7.69 1.10 -5.43
CA TYR A 33 -6.41 1.01 -4.73
C TYR A 33 -5.95 -0.45 -4.51
N HIS A 34 -6.85 -1.39 -4.19
CA HIS A 34 -6.48 -2.80 -4.10
C HIS A 34 -6.03 -3.37 -5.45
N GLU A 35 -6.68 -2.98 -6.54
CA GLU A 35 -6.23 -3.34 -7.89
C GLU A 35 -4.84 -2.79 -8.19
N ALA A 36 -4.56 -1.52 -7.85
CA ALA A 36 -3.22 -0.94 -7.98
C ALA A 36 -2.17 -1.74 -7.20
N ILE A 37 -2.47 -2.12 -5.96
CA ILE A 37 -1.57 -2.95 -5.13
C ILE A 37 -1.30 -4.30 -5.79
N LEU A 38 -2.29 -4.92 -6.46
CA LEU A 38 -2.12 -6.21 -7.11
C LEU A 38 -1.03 -6.13 -8.20
N TYR A 39 -1.10 -5.10 -9.07
CA TYR A 39 -0.10 -4.87 -10.12
C TYR A 39 1.27 -4.50 -9.54
N LEU A 40 1.32 -3.69 -8.49
CA LEU A 40 2.58 -3.33 -7.84
C LEU A 40 3.22 -4.54 -7.14
N ARG A 41 2.41 -5.45 -6.58
CA ARG A 41 2.88 -6.63 -5.86
C ARG A 41 3.39 -7.75 -6.77
N THR A 42 3.00 -7.77 -8.05
CA THR A 42 3.67 -8.65 -9.01
C THR A 42 5.10 -8.21 -9.32
N MET A 43 5.45 -6.96 -9.00
CA MET A 43 6.78 -6.37 -9.24
C MET A 43 7.61 -6.23 -7.96
N VAL A 44 6.99 -5.75 -6.88
CA VAL A 44 7.64 -5.45 -5.60
C VAL A 44 7.51 -6.67 -4.69
N PRO A 45 8.63 -7.35 -4.36
CA PRO A 45 8.60 -8.49 -3.46
C PRO A 45 8.19 -8.05 -2.05
N ARG A 46 7.45 -8.91 -1.33
CA ARG A 46 7.10 -8.63 0.07
C ARG A 46 8.38 -8.61 0.92
N PRO A 47 8.60 -7.60 1.76
CA PRO A 47 9.66 -7.63 2.75
C PRO A 47 9.45 -8.84 3.68
N LYS A 48 10.52 -9.62 3.90
CA LYS A 48 10.46 -10.78 4.80
C LYS A 48 10.34 -10.29 6.24
N LYS A 49 9.18 -10.50 6.86
CA LYS A 49 8.98 -10.29 8.30
C LYS A 49 9.12 -11.63 9.02
N ASN A 50 9.94 -11.66 10.07
CA ASN A 50 10.13 -12.84 10.90
C ASN A 50 8.86 -13.08 11.73
N GLY A 51 7.91 -13.91 11.25
CA GLY A 51 6.75 -14.32 12.06
C GLY A 51 5.45 -14.62 11.32
N ASP A 52 5.30 -14.22 10.05
CA ASP A 52 4.09 -14.55 9.28
C ASP A 52 4.18 -15.97 8.71
N GLY A 53 3.69 -16.95 9.47
CA GLY A 53 3.51 -18.35 9.08
C GLY A 53 2.43 -18.59 8.02
N VAL A 54 2.25 -17.65 7.09
CA VAL A 54 1.42 -17.85 5.90
C VAL A 54 2.33 -18.32 4.77
N SER A 55 2.39 -19.63 4.62
CA SER A 55 2.96 -20.29 3.45
C SER A 55 2.18 -19.88 2.19
N GLU A 56 2.65 -18.85 1.48
CA GLU A 56 2.15 -18.52 0.14
C GLU A 56 3.11 -19.06 -0.93
N SER A 57 2.93 -20.36 -1.19
CA SER A 57 3.22 -20.99 -2.48
C SER A 57 2.24 -20.45 -3.54
N ALA A 58 2.61 -19.41 -4.28
CA ALA A 58 1.92 -19.06 -5.54
C ALA A 58 2.72 -18.23 -6.56
N ALA A 59 3.79 -17.49 -6.19
CA ALA A 59 4.48 -16.64 -7.18
C ALA A 59 5.99 -16.46 -6.91
N ALA A 60 6.71 -17.56 -6.72
CA ALA A 60 8.17 -17.60 -6.90
C ALA A 60 8.60 -17.34 -8.38
N ARG A 61 7.79 -16.64 -9.17
CA ARG A 61 7.99 -16.26 -10.57
C ARG A 61 7.33 -14.89 -10.71
N SER A 62 8.03 -13.80 -10.98
CA SER A 62 9.09 -13.67 -11.96
C SER A 62 10.23 -12.82 -11.42
N ALA A 63 11.36 -13.47 -11.14
CA ALA A 63 12.67 -12.82 -11.14
C ALA A 63 13.09 -12.46 -12.58
N THR A 64 12.20 -11.83 -13.35
CA THR A 64 12.66 -11.00 -14.46
C THR A 64 13.29 -9.80 -13.76
N ALA A 65 14.58 -9.57 -13.96
CA ALA A 65 15.33 -8.52 -13.29
C ALA A 65 14.64 -7.16 -13.52
N VAL A 66 13.73 -6.78 -12.62
CA VAL A 66 13.08 -5.48 -12.66
C VAL A 66 14.20 -4.48 -12.48
N PRO A 67 14.39 -3.54 -13.40
CA PRO A 67 15.44 -2.54 -13.25
C PRO A 67 15.21 -1.78 -11.94
N PRO A 68 16.28 -1.51 -11.17
CA PRO A 68 16.17 -0.96 -9.82
C PRO A 68 15.43 0.38 -9.79
N ALA A 69 15.52 1.17 -10.87
CA ALA A 69 14.76 2.42 -11.03
C ALA A 69 13.24 2.21 -11.02
N ILE A 70 12.74 1.22 -11.79
CA ILE A 70 11.31 0.90 -11.84
C ILE A 70 10.84 0.32 -10.50
N LEU A 71 11.67 -0.51 -9.87
CA LEU A 71 11.34 -1.10 -8.56
C LEU A 71 11.21 -0.01 -7.50
N ALA A 72 12.13 0.96 -7.47
CA ALA A 72 12.06 2.09 -6.54
C ALA A 72 10.77 2.90 -6.77
N GLU A 73 10.44 3.24 -8.02
CA GLU A 73 9.23 3.98 -8.35
C GLU A 73 7.94 3.21 -7.99
N ALA A 74 7.91 1.90 -8.28
CA ALA A 74 6.81 1.02 -7.89
C ALA A 74 6.63 0.96 -6.38
N THR A 75 7.74 0.91 -5.63
CA THR A 75 7.73 0.87 -4.15
C THR A 75 7.20 2.18 -3.57
N THR A 76 7.67 3.33 -4.07
CA THR A 76 7.18 4.66 -3.67
C THR A 76 5.67 4.79 -3.93
N ASN A 77 5.20 4.35 -5.10
CA ASN A 77 3.78 4.38 -5.42
C ASN A 77 2.96 3.40 -4.56
N LEU A 78 3.52 2.24 -4.22
CA LEU A 78 2.87 1.27 -3.34
C LEU A 78 2.63 1.87 -1.95
N ILE A 79 3.62 2.57 -1.40
CA ILE A 79 3.50 3.29 -0.12
C ILE A 79 2.42 4.38 -0.22
N ALA A 80 2.42 5.17 -1.29
CA ALA A 80 1.40 6.20 -1.51
C ALA A 80 -0.02 5.59 -1.57
N VAL A 81 -0.20 4.45 -2.24
CA VAL A 81 -1.48 3.75 -2.30
C VAL A 81 -1.91 3.25 -0.92
N TYR A 82 -1.01 2.68 -0.12
CA TYR A 82 -1.32 2.28 1.25
C TYR A 82 -1.73 3.46 2.13
N SER A 83 -1.06 4.61 2.00
CA SER A 83 -1.44 5.86 2.70
C SER A 83 -2.84 6.35 2.29
N ASN A 84 -3.17 6.29 1.01
CA ASN A 84 -4.51 6.66 0.54
C ASN A 84 -5.58 5.66 1.01
N LEU A 85 -5.24 4.36 1.09
CA LEU A 85 -6.12 3.33 1.63
C LEU A 85 -6.35 3.53 3.14
N ALA A 86 -5.31 3.91 3.88
CA ALA A 86 -5.40 4.28 5.29
C ALA A 86 -6.35 5.47 5.47
N ALA A 87 -6.25 6.51 4.64
CA ALA A 87 -7.18 7.64 4.66
C ALA A 87 -8.63 7.23 4.36
N CYS A 88 -8.84 6.29 3.42
CA CYS A 88 -10.16 5.70 3.19
C CYS A 88 -10.69 4.98 4.43
N HIS A 89 -9.83 4.21 5.10
CA HIS A 89 -10.21 3.47 6.30
C HIS A 89 -10.54 4.38 7.49
N THR A 90 -9.82 5.49 7.65
CA THR A 90 -10.12 6.56 8.61
C THR A 90 -11.54 7.10 8.41
N LYS A 91 -11.93 7.36 7.16
CA LYS A 91 -13.32 7.79 6.84
C LYS A 91 -14.39 6.75 7.17
N THR A 92 -14.02 5.47 7.19
CA THR A 92 -14.92 4.36 7.54
C THR A 92 -14.81 3.93 9.00
N GLU A 93 -14.07 4.67 9.83
CA GLU A 93 -13.83 4.40 11.25
C GLU A 93 -13.20 3.02 11.53
N LYS A 94 -12.49 2.46 10.54
CA LYS A 94 -11.84 1.13 10.61
C LYS A 94 -10.38 1.24 11.03
N TRP A 95 -10.15 1.71 12.25
CA TRP A 95 -8.82 2.01 12.80
C TRP A 95 -7.85 0.83 12.78
N ASN A 96 -8.33 -0.39 13.05
CA ASN A 96 -7.49 -1.59 12.95
C ASN A 96 -6.84 -1.77 11.57
N ARG A 97 -7.61 -1.51 10.50
CA ARG A 97 -7.11 -1.62 9.12
C ARG A 97 -6.17 -0.48 8.74
N VAL A 98 -6.37 0.72 9.32
CA VAL A 98 -5.45 1.85 9.16
C VAL A 98 -4.06 1.44 9.64
N ILE A 99 -3.97 0.88 10.86
CA ILE A 99 -2.72 0.42 11.46
C ILE A 99 -2.04 -0.65 10.60
N ASP A 100 -2.81 -1.63 10.12
CA ASP A 100 -2.27 -2.67 9.21
C ASP A 100 -1.69 -2.08 7.92
N CYS A 101 -2.35 -1.08 7.32
CA CYS A 101 -1.86 -0.43 6.11
C CYS A 101 -0.59 0.38 6.37
N CYS A 102 -0.54 1.09 7.49
CA CYS A 102 0.65 1.84 7.89
C CYS A 102 1.83 0.91 8.19
N ASN A 103 1.61 -0.20 8.89
CA ASN A 103 2.65 -1.21 9.15
C ASN A 103 3.21 -1.81 7.86
N LYS A 104 2.33 -2.13 6.90
CA LYS A 104 2.75 -2.64 5.59
C LYS A 104 3.59 -1.64 4.82
N ALA A 105 3.21 -0.35 4.84
CA ALA A 105 4.00 0.71 4.20
C ALA A 105 5.38 0.84 4.86
N LEU A 106 5.44 0.73 6.19
CA LEU A 106 6.67 0.81 6.98
C LEU A 106 7.66 -0.32 6.66
N ASP A 107 7.16 -1.50 6.31
CA ASP A 107 8.01 -2.63 5.93
C ASP A 107 8.73 -2.40 4.57
N TYR A 108 8.26 -1.49 3.71
CA TYR A 108 8.91 -1.17 2.43
C TYR A 108 9.89 0.00 2.53
N ASP A 109 9.51 1.07 3.21
CA ASP A 109 10.39 2.22 3.44
C ASP A 109 10.23 2.72 4.89
N PRO A 110 11.22 2.45 5.75
CA PRO A 110 11.18 2.87 7.14
C PRO A 110 11.40 4.39 7.32
N ASP A 111 11.95 5.07 6.31
CA ASP A 111 12.29 6.50 6.34
C ASP A 111 11.07 7.37 5.99
N HIS A 112 10.21 6.90 5.08
CA HIS A 112 9.04 7.67 4.61
C HIS A 112 7.85 7.66 5.59
N VAL A 113 7.74 6.67 6.49
CA VAL A 113 6.47 6.34 7.19
C VAL A 113 6.46 6.66 8.69
N ARG A 114 7.56 7.19 9.25
CA ARG A 114 7.59 7.64 10.66
C ARG A 114 6.40 8.56 10.99
N PHE A 115 5.95 9.38 10.05
CA PHE A 115 4.89 10.37 10.24
C PHE A 115 3.47 9.77 10.41
N ALA A 116 3.16 8.61 9.82
CA ALA A 116 1.79 8.06 9.84
C ALA A 116 1.52 7.17 11.06
N VAL A 117 2.51 6.35 11.46
CA VAL A 117 2.38 5.47 12.64
C VAL A 117 2.44 6.27 13.94
N GLU A 118 3.28 7.31 14.00
CA GLU A 118 3.35 8.20 15.17
C GLU A 118 2.03 8.98 15.37
N LEU A 119 1.34 9.37 14.28
CA LEU A 119 0.04 10.07 14.34
C LEU A 119 -1.11 9.17 14.85
N VAL A 120 -1.12 7.89 14.47
CA VAL A 120 -2.13 6.93 14.94
C VAL A 120 -1.84 6.47 16.36
N ALA A 121 -0.57 6.21 16.70
CA ALA A 121 -0.17 5.80 18.05
C ALA A 121 -0.46 6.91 19.07
N THR A 122 -0.17 8.17 18.75
CA THR A 122 -0.49 9.33 19.63
C THR A 122 -1.99 9.54 19.82
N SER A 123 -2.83 9.25 18.81
CA SER A 123 -4.28 9.37 18.96
C SER A 123 -4.90 8.26 19.82
N THR A 124 -4.28 7.07 19.91
CA THR A 124 -4.67 6.02 20.89
C THR A 124 -4.04 6.17 22.28
N LEU A 125 -2.86 6.79 22.40
CA LEU A 125 -2.21 7.06 23.69
C LEU A 125 -2.74 8.33 24.40
N ALA A 126 -3.55 9.13 23.72
CA ALA A 126 -4.22 10.32 24.27
C ALA A 126 -5.67 10.06 24.70
N ALA A 127 -6.01 8.83 25.12
CA ALA A 127 -7.18 8.60 25.98
C ALA A 127 -6.71 8.70 27.44
N PRO A 128 -6.93 9.83 28.14
CA PRO A 128 -6.60 9.94 29.54
C PRO A 128 -7.57 9.07 30.34
N CYS A 129 -7.03 8.15 31.13
CA CYS A 129 -7.68 7.64 32.33
C CYS A 129 -6.85 8.09 33.53
#